data_AF-G0P6D9-F1
#
_entry.id   AF-G0P6D9-F1
#
_cell.length_a   1.000
_cell.length_b   1.000
_cell.length_c   1.000
_cell.angle_alpha   90.00
_cell.angle_beta   90.00
_cell.angle_gamma   90.00
#
_symmetry.space_group_name_H-M   'P 1'
#
loop_
_entity.id
_entity.type
_entity.pdbx_description
1 polymer ?
#
loop_
_entity_poly.entity_id
_entity_poly.type
_entity_poly.pdbx_seq_one_letter_code
_entity_poly.pdbx_strand_id
1 'polypeptide(L)'
;MKVAEKKVKSSAELSIAKLNCTSPERDLIVYPRWLCFNSQNGFKTPLFVRFFVENREPYPVTYNVKSREKIFRVDSSCGILKTGERKTIKLYLISSDDWPLSIVEYTQKRIKVAVECLRLPDHIDPKTAKDSSMMAKIIWKRSFNEWPLERLYTKVYCIFQFQFNQ
;
A
#
# COMPACT_ATOMS: atom_id res chain seq x y z
N MET A 1 28.85 29.09 3.69
CA MET A 1 28.55 27.67 3.95
C MET A 1 28.45 26.94 2.61
N LYS A 2 29.32 25.96 2.34
CA LYS A 2 29.15 25.07 1.18
C LYS A 2 28.05 24.08 1.52
N VAL A 3 26.92 24.14 0.81
CA VAL A 3 25.89 23.09 0.89
C VAL A 3 26.52 21.84 0.26
N ALA A 4 26.82 20.83 1.07
CA ALA A 4 27.27 19.54 0.56
C ALA A 4 26.16 18.99 -0.36
N GLU A 5 26.48 18.74 -1.63
CA GLU A 5 25.54 18.12 -2.56
C GLU A 5 25.09 16.77 -1.99
N LYS A 6 23.81 16.66 -1.60
CA LYS A 6 23.19 15.40 -1.19
C LYS A 6 23.22 14.47 -2.40
N LYS A 7 24.15 13.50 -2.42
CA LYS A 7 24.23 12.48 -3.48
C LYS A 7 22.97 11.59 -3.41
N VAL A 8 22.07 11.77 -4.36
CA VAL A 8 20.85 10.97 -4.51
C VAL A 8 21.22 9.57 -4.99
N LYS A 9 20.76 8.53 -4.30
CA LYS A 9 21.03 7.14 -4.69
C LYS A 9 20.13 6.70 -5.85
N SER A 10 20.74 6.13 -6.88
CA SER A 10 20.06 5.44 -7.97
C SER A 10 19.37 4.15 -7.51
N SER A 11 18.46 3.61 -8.34
CA SER A 11 17.80 2.32 -8.08
C SER A 11 18.80 1.16 -7.93
N ALA A 12 19.90 1.19 -8.70
CA ALA A 12 20.99 0.23 -8.59
C ALA A 12 21.72 0.34 -7.25
N GLU A 13 22.03 1.56 -6.79
CA GLU A 13 22.70 1.78 -5.49
C GLU A 13 21.78 1.40 -4.32
N LEU A 14 20.46 1.56 -4.45
CA LEU A 14 19.49 1.10 -3.46
C LEU A 14 19.42 -0.42 -3.32
N SER A 15 19.81 -1.17 -4.35
CA SER A 15 19.82 -2.64 -4.25
C SER A 15 20.91 -3.17 -3.31
N ILE A 16 21.97 -2.39 -3.08
CA ILE A 16 23.15 -2.77 -2.26
C ILE A 16 23.30 -1.94 -0.98
N ALA A 17 22.73 -0.74 -0.91
CA ALA A 17 22.93 0.16 0.23
C ALA A 17 22.26 -0.35 1.52
N LYS A 18 22.98 -0.33 2.65
CA LYS A 18 22.32 -0.36 3.97
C LYS A 18 21.65 1.00 4.20
N LEU A 19 20.34 1.00 4.43
CA LEU A 19 19.58 2.22 4.73
C LEU A 19 19.41 2.31 6.24
N ASN A 20 20.08 3.29 6.85
CA ASN A 20 19.93 3.59 8.27
C ASN A 20 18.78 4.59 8.41
N CYS A 21 17.65 4.16 8.95
CA CYS A 21 16.47 5.00 9.20
C CYS A 21 15.91 4.67 10.59
N THR A 22 15.07 5.55 11.13
CA THR A 22 14.20 5.21 12.28
C THR A 22 12.84 4.75 11.77
N SER A 23 12.00 4.22 12.65
CA SER A 23 10.58 4.05 12.35
C SER A 23 9.87 5.39 12.14
N PRO A 24 8.76 5.43 11.37
CA PRO A 24 7.86 6.58 11.37
C PRO A 24 7.30 6.83 12.77
N GLU A 25 6.93 8.08 13.08
CA GLU A 25 6.34 8.46 14.36
C GLU A 25 4.82 8.26 14.35
N ARG A 26 4.19 8.38 13.19
CA ARG A 26 2.74 8.33 12.97
C ARG A 26 2.38 7.42 11.80
N ASP A 27 1.21 6.81 11.92
CA ASP A 27 0.59 6.09 10.82
C ASP A 27 0.32 7.00 9.61
N LEU A 28 0.35 6.41 8.42
CA LEU A 28 -0.22 7.06 7.25
C LEU A 28 -1.71 7.35 7.49
N ILE A 29 -2.17 8.50 7.03
CA ILE A 29 -3.61 8.74 6.96
C ILE A 29 -4.16 7.84 5.85
N VAL A 30 -5.13 7.00 6.19
CA VAL A 30 -5.81 6.11 5.23
C VAL A 30 -7.31 6.36 5.29
N TYR A 31 -7.91 6.70 4.16
CA TYR A 31 -9.35 7.00 4.12
C TYR A 31 -10.01 6.68 2.76
N PRO A 32 -11.24 6.14 2.76
CA PRO A 32 -11.96 5.61 3.93
C PRO A 32 -11.33 4.30 4.42
N ARG A 33 -11.52 3.99 5.72
CA ARG A 33 -11.01 2.73 6.33
C ARG A 33 -11.98 1.56 6.21
N TRP A 34 -13.18 1.81 5.68
CA TRP A 34 -14.21 0.81 5.41
C TRP A 34 -14.59 0.91 3.94
N LEU A 35 -14.35 -0.17 3.21
CA LEU A 35 -14.55 -0.24 1.76
C LEU A 35 -15.66 -1.23 1.46
N CYS A 36 -16.75 -0.74 0.88
CA CYS A 36 -17.90 -1.56 0.55
C CYS A 36 -17.87 -1.96 -0.92
N PHE A 37 -17.90 -3.27 -1.18
CA PHE A 37 -18.12 -3.83 -2.51
C PHE A 37 -19.57 -4.30 -2.58
N ASN A 38 -20.34 -3.65 -3.43
CA ASN A 38 -21.76 -3.92 -3.61
C ASN A 38 -21.98 -4.64 -4.94
N SER A 39 -22.61 -5.81 -4.88
CA SER A 39 -22.87 -6.63 -6.06
C SER A 39 -24.35 -6.95 -6.22
N GLN A 40 -24.81 -6.98 -7.47
CA GLN A 40 -26.15 -7.44 -7.85
C GLN A 40 -26.15 -8.86 -8.46
N ASN A 41 -24.98 -9.44 -8.72
CA ASN A 41 -24.84 -10.72 -9.43
C ASN A 41 -23.90 -11.68 -8.71
N GLY A 42 -23.88 -11.66 -7.37
CA GLY A 42 -23.02 -12.52 -6.57
C GLY A 42 -21.52 -12.34 -6.81
N PHE A 43 -21.05 -11.15 -7.18
CA PHE A 43 -19.65 -10.79 -7.43
C PHE A 43 -19.04 -11.44 -8.68
N LYS A 44 -19.86 -11.93 -9.61
CA LYS A 44 -19.38 -12.43 -10.91
C LYS A 44 -18.76 -11.32 -11.76
N THR A 45 -19.26 -10.09 -11.65
CA THR A 45 -18.61 -8.94 -12.29
C THR A 45 -17.52 -8.39 -11.36
N PRO A 46 -16.26 -8.27 -11.82
CA PRO A 46 -15.22 -7.64 -11.04
C PRO A 46 -15.60 -6.22 -10.60
N LEU A 47 -15.29 -5.89 -9.36
CA LEU A 47 -15.62 -4.60 -8.76
C LEU A 47 -14.35 -3.85 -8.36
N PHE A 48 -14.46 -2.54 -8.13
CA PHE A 48 -13.38 -1.79 -7.51
C PHE A 48 -13.91 -0.69 -6.58
N VAL A 49 -13.08 -0.34 -5.62
CA VAL A 49 -13.28 0.76 -4.67
C VAL A 49 -12.02 1.59 -4.60
N ARG A 50 -12.13 2.82 -4.07
CA ARG A 50 -10.99 3.74 -3.91
C ARG A 50 -10.81 4.13 -2.47
N PHE A 51 -9.56 4.22 -2.06
CA PHE A 51 -9.13 4.88 -0.84
C PHE A 51 -7.86 5.67 -1.12
N PHE A 52 -7.50 6.60 -0.26
CA PHE A 52 -6.23 7.30 -0.36
C PHE A 52 -5.35 7.02 0.84
N VAL A 53 -4.05 7.17 0.60
CA VAL A 53 -3.00 7.26 1.61
C VAL A 53 -2.39 8.65 1.56
N GLU A 54 -2.08 9.23 2.70
CA GLU A 54 -1.47 10.56 2.80
C GLU A 54 -0.36 10.56 3.86
N ASN A 55 0.78 11.14 3.48
CA ASN A 55 1.92 11.32 4.35
C ASN A 55 1.83 12.69 5.06
N ARG A 56 1.71 12.67 6.38
CA ARG A 56 1.77 13.89 7.23
C ARG A 56 3.07 14.02 8.00
N GLU A 57 4.00 13.10 7.80
CA GLU A 57 5.33 13.17 8.40
C GLU A 57 6.16 14.25 7.72
N PRO A 58 7.08 14.91 8.45
CA PRO A 58 7.95 15.94 7.90
C PRO A 58 9.05 15.38 6.98
N TYR A 59 9.01 14.08 6.68
CA TYR A 59 10.01 13.36 5.87
C TYR A 59 9.31 12.41 4.87
N PRO A 60 9.99 12.00 3.79
CA PRO A 60 9.43 11.03 2.84
C PRO A 60 9.22 9.67 3.49
N VAL A 61 8.14 9.01 3.08
CA VAL A 61 7.79 7.65 3.50
C VAL A 61 7.48 6.78 2.29
N THR A 62 7.58 5.47 2.45
CA THR A 62 7.04 4.52 1.48
C THR A 62 5.85 3.78 2.07
N TYR A 63 4.85 3.51 1.26
CA TYR A 63 3.70 2.69 1.62
C TYR A 63 3.74 1.34 0.89
N ASN A 64 3.08 0.35 1.49
CA ASN A 64 2.80 -0.93 0.86
C ASN A 64 1.43 -1.46 1.26
N VAL A 65 0.63 -1.84 0.28
CA VAL A 65 -0.72 -2.36 0.42
C VAL A 65 -0.67 -3.87 0.31
N LYS A 66 -1.06 -4.55 1.38
CA LYS A 66 -1.07 -6.01 1.46
C LYS A 66 -2.44 -6.55 1.84
N SER A 67 -2.80 -7.64 1.18
CA SER A 67 -3.94 -8.47 1.55
C SER A 67 -3.46 -9.88 1.84
N ARG A 68 -4.11 -10.57 2.79
CA ARG A 68 -3.98 -12.03 2.93
C ARG A 68 -4.85 -12.77 1.92
N GLU A 69 -5.97 -12.16 1.52
CA GLU A 69 -6.90 -12.71 0.56
C GLU A 69 -6.39 -12.52 -0.88
N LYS A 70 -6.40 -13.61 -1.65
CA LYS A 70 -5.96 -13.63 -3.06
C LYS A 70 -6.99 -13.05 -4.03
N ILE A 71 -8.18 -12.69 -3.54
CA ILE A 71 -9.30 -12.14 -4.30
C ILE A 71 -9.12 -10.66 -4.68
N PHE A 72 -8.07 -10.00 -4.17
CA PHE A 72 -7.82 -8.60 -4.46
C PHE A 72 -6.67 -8.39 -5.45
N ARG A 73 -6.81 -7.32 -6.26
CA ARG A 73 -5.74 -6.69 -7.03
C ARG A 73 -5.66 -5.22 -6.67
N VAL A 74 -4.47 -4.65 -6.71
CA VAL A 74 -4.23 -3.23 -6.36
C VAL A 74 -3.53 -2.59 -7.56
N ASP A 75 -3.99 -1.43 -8.02
CA ASP A 75 -3.34 -0.70 -9.13
C ASP A 75 -1.93 -0.22 -8.75
N SER A 76 -1.75 0.23 -7.50
CA SER A 76 -0.50 0.69 -6.94
C SER A 76 -0.29 0.06 -5.56
N SER A 77 0.32 -1.13 -5.55
CA SER A 77 0.58 -1.86 -4.31
C SER A 77 1.64 -1.19 -3.42
N CYS A 78 2.53 -0.38 -3.96
CA CYS A 78 3.51 0.36 -3.18
C CYS A 78 3.93 1.64 -3.91
N GLY A 79 4.51 2.58 -3.16
CA GLY A 79 5.00 3.85 -3.68
C GLY A 79 5.71 4.67 -2.62
N ILE A 80 6.27 5.81 -3.03
CA ILE A 80 6.91 6.80 -2.17
C ILE A 80 6.01 8.04 -2.11
N LEU A 81 5.85 8.61 -0.91
CA LEU A 81 5.09 9.83 -0.65
C LEU A 81 6.01 10.87 -0.02
N LYS A 82 6.10 12.05 -0.65
CA LYS A 82 6.73 13.23 -0.05
C LYS A 82 5.86 13.78 1.09
N THR A 83 6.42 14.68 1.88
CA THR A 83 5.69 15.38 2.95
C THR A 83 4.44 16.06 2.40
N GLY A 84 3.27 15.75 2.98
CA GLY A 84 1.98 16.27 2.53
C GLY A 84 1.40 15.59 1.28
N GLU A 85 2.10 14.64 0.67
CA GLU A 85 1.64 13.99 -0.56
C GLU A 85 0.52 12.99 -0.27
N ARG A 86 -0.47 12.98 -1.16
CA ARG A 86 -1.60 12.05 -1.14
C ARG A 86 -1.63 11.23 -2.42
N LYS A 87 -1.92 9.93 -2.28
CA LYS A 87 -2.13 9.01 -3.40
C LYS A 87 -3.44 8.25 -3.26
N THR A 88 -4.28 8.34 -4.28
CA THR A 88 -5.48 7.49 -4.43
C THR A 88 -5.10 6.13 -5.00
N ILE A 89 -5.60 5.07 -4.38
CA ILE A 89 -5.35 3.66 -4.70
C ILE A 89 -6.68 3.01 -5.05
N LYS A 90 -6.70 2.20 -6.11
CA LYS A 90 -7.83 1.36 -6.48
C LYS A 90 -7.60 -0.06 -5.99
N LEU A 91 -8.54 -0.56 -5.18
CA LEU A 91 -8.60 -1.95 -4.78
C LEU A 91 -9.67 -2.64 -5.62
N TYR A 92 -9.26 -3.60 -6.42
CA TYR A 92 -10.12 -4.41 -7.28
C TYR A 92 -10.43 -5.72 -6.58
N LEU A 93 -11.69 -6.14 -6.64
CA LEU A 93 -12.18 -7.45 -6.28
C LEU A 93 -12.39 -8.24 -7.59
N ILE A 94 -11.72 -9.38 -7.73
CA ILE A 94 -11.83 -10.24 -8.92
C ILE A 94 -13.19 -10.94 -8.97
N SER A 95 -13.54 -11.55 -10.11
CA SER A 95 -14.78 -12.34 -10.24
C SER A 95 -14.84 -13.42 -9.17
N SER A 96 -16.03 -13.65 -8.60
CA SER A 96 -16.31 -14.76 -7.70
C SER A 96 -15.99 -16.13 -8.29
N ASP A 97 -15.99 -16.25 -9.61
CA ASP A 97 -15.66 -17.51 -10.30
C ASP A 97 -14.21 -17.95 -10.02
N ASP A 98 -13.32 -17.00 -9.69
CA ASP A 98 -11.91 -17.23 -9.37
C ASP A 98 -11.62 -17.27 -7.85
N TRP A 99 -12.65 -17.22 -7.01
CA TRP A 99 -12.46 -17.13 -5.57
C TRP A 99 -12.09 -18.49 -4.96
N PRO A 100 -11.11 -18.55 -4.04
CA PRO A 100 -10.75 -19.79 -3.36
C PRO A 100 -11.84 -20.39 -2.46
N LEU A 101 -12.82 -19.58 -2.04
CA LEU A 101 -13.89 -19.95 -1.10
C LEU A 101 -15.22 -19.41 -1.62
N SER A 102 -16.32 -19.92 -1.09
CA SER A 102 -17.66 -19.46 -1.47
C SER A 102 -17.94 -18.02 -1.05
N ILE A 103 -18.92 -17.38 -1.70
CA ILE A 103 -19.33 -16.00 -1.39
C ILE A 103 -19.74 -15.87 0.08
N VAL A 104 -20.51 -16.84 0.59
CA VAL A 104 -21.03 -16.84 1.97
C VAL A 104 -19.89 -16.84 3.00
N GLU A 105 -18.82 -17.60 2.74
CA GLU A 105 -17.67 -17.63 3.64
C GLU A 105 -16.94 -16.28 3.69
N TYR A 106 -16.88 -15.55 2.58
CA TYR A 106 -16.26 -14.23 2.56
C TYR A 106 -17.14 -13.16 3.20
N THR A 107 -18.47 -13.20 3.00
CA THR A 107 -19.39 -12.21 3.59
C THR A 107 -19.53 -12.35 5.10
N GLN A 108 -19.23 -13.52 5.67
CA GLN A 108 -19.22 -13.75 7.12
C GLN A 108 -17.87 -13.42 7.80
N LYS A 109 -16.82 -13.13 7.03
CA LYS A 109 -15.47 -12.87 7.55
C LYS A 109 -15.17 -11.37 7.61
N ARG A 110 -14.39 -10.97 8.62
CA ARG A 110 -13.79 -9.63 8.67
C ARG A 110 -12.56 -9.57 7.77
N ILE A 111 -12.78 -9.26 6.50
CA ILE A 111 -11.72 -9.12 5.51
C ILE A 111 -11.02 -7.78 5.70
N LYS A 112 -9.69 -7.79 5.63
CA LYS A 112 -8.87 -6.59 5.81
C LYS A 112 -7.70 -6.54 4.84
N VAL A 113 -7.38 -5.33 4.43
CA VAL A 113 -6.14 -4.94 3.76
C VAL A 113 -5.30 -4.15 4.75
N ALA A 114 -3.99 -4.37 4.77
CA ALA A 114 -3.04 -3.61 5.57
C ALA A 114 -2.30 -2.61 4.67
N VAL A 115 -2.23 -1.37 5.10
CA VAL A 115 -1.35 -0.35 4.52
C VAL A 115 -0.19 -0.17 5.47
N GLU A 116 0.97 -0.71 5.12
CA GLU A 116 2.22 -0.57 5.86
C GLU A 116 2.92 0.74 5.49
N CYS A 117 3.67 1.32 6.43
CA CYS A 117 4.46 2.53 6.27
C CYS A 117 5.89 2.31 6.76
N LEU A 118 6.86 2.86 6.01
CA LEU A 118 8.26 2.92 6.38
C LEU A 118 8.82 4.31 6.11
N ARG A 119 9.64 4.83 7.03
CA ARG A 119 10.38 6.07 6.83
C ARG A 119 11.48 5.84 5.79
N LEU A 120 11.67 6.83 4.92
CA LEU A 120 12.80 6.86 3.99
C LEU A 120 13.83 7.90 4.40
N PRO A 121 15.12 7.66 4.16
CA PRO A 121 16.14 8.70 4.22
C PRO A 121 15.93 9.76 3.14
N ASP A 122 16.23 11.02 3.47
CA ASP A 122 16.08 12.17 2.55
C ASP A 122 16.91 12.07 1.25
N HIS A 123 17.93 11.21 1.20
CA HIS A 123 18.75 11.02 0.00
C HIS A 123 18.10 10.08 -1.04
N ILE A 124 16.91 9.56 -0.74
CA ILE A 124 16.08 8.79 -1.67
C ILE A 124 15.04 9.75 -2.26
N ASP A 125 15.32 10.27 -3.45
CA ASP A 125 14.41 11.16 -4.17
C ASP A 125 14.18 10.65 -5.59
N PRO A 126 13.07 9.93 -5.84
CA PRO A 126 12.75 9.46 -7.18
C PRO A 126 12.43 10.63 -8.10
N LYS A 127 13.10 10.68 -9.25
CA LYS A 127 12.92 11.76 -10.25
C LYS A 127 11.66 11.58 -11.09
N THR A 128 11.17 10.34 -11.22
CA THR A 128 9.97 10.02 -12.00
C THR A 128 9.03 9.08 -11.22
N ALA A 129 7.75 9.05 -11.60
CA ALA A 129 6.78 8.14 -11.00
C ALA A 129 7.14 6.65 -11.21
N LYS A 130 7.76 6.34 -12.36
CA LYS A 130 8.25 4.99 -12.68
C LYS A 130 9.38 4.58 -11.73
N ASP A 131 10.34 5.48 -11.52
CA ASP A 131 11.45 5.25 -10.59
C ASP A 131 10.95 5.10 -9.16
N SER A 132 10.04 5.99 -8.72
CA SER A 132 9.39 5.89 -7.40
C SER A 132 8.79 4.51 -7.15
N SER A 133 8.05 3.99 -8.13
CA SER A 133 7.43 2.66 -8.05
C SER A 133 8.47 1.54 -8.00
N MET A 134 9.52 1.62 -8.82
CA MET A 134 10.59 0.60 -8.84
C MET A 134 11.41 0.61 -7.55
N MET A 135 11.78 1.80 -7.07
CA MET A 135 12.54 1.99 -5.84
C MET A 135 11.74 1.50 -4.63
N ALA A 136 10.44 1.82 -4.55
CA ALA A 136 9.57 1.31 -3.49
C ALA A 136 9.57 -0.23 -3.47
N LYS A 137 9.43 -0.90 -4.62
CA LYS A 137 9.47 -2.37 -4.69
C LYS A 137 10.78 -2.95 -4.16
N ILE A 138 11.92 -2.35 -4.53
CA ILE A 138 13.25 -2.77 -4.06
C ILE A 138 13.37 -2.59 -2.54
N ILE A 139 12.96 -1.42 -2.03
CA ILE A 139 12.97 -1.09 -0.61
C ILE A 139 12.14 -2.10 0.18
N TRP A 140 10.91 -2.35 -0.23
CA TRP A 140 10.03 -3.29 0.46
C TRP A 140 10.60 -4.71 0.45
N LYS A 141 11.09 -5.20 -0.70
CA LYS A 141 11.72 -6.53 -0.80
C LYS A 141 12.87 -6.71 0.20
N ARG A 142 13.73 -5.70 0.35
CA ARG A 142 14.88 -5.76 1.28
C ARG A 142 14.47 -5.57 2.73
N SER A 143 13.50 -4.69 2.99
CA SER A 143 13.05 -4.38 4.35
C SER A 143 12.55 -5.61 5.11
N PHE A 144 12.07 -6.66 4.43
CA PHE A 144 11.61 -7.91 5.06
C PHE A 144 12.71 -8.68 5.77
N ASN A 145 13.92 -8.68 5.22
CA ASN A 145 14.99 -9.54 5.69
C ASN A 145 16.12 -8.77 6.38
N GLU A 146 16.29 -7.49 6.02
CA GLU A 146 17.53 -6.76 6.33
C GLU A 146 17.35 -5.56 7.26
N TRP A 147 16.11 -5.08 7.48
CA TRP A 147 15.87 -3.86 8.26
C TRP A 147 15.16 -4.15 9.58
N PRO A 148 15.76 -3.83 10.72
CA PRO A 148 15.16 -4.01 12.05
C PRO A 148 14.14 -2.91 12.41
N LEU A 149 13.54 -2.23 11.42
CA LEU A 149 12.67 -1.09 11.68
C LEU A 149 11.23 -1.54 11.94
N GLU A 150 10.64 -0.97 12.98
CA GLU A 150 9.23 -1.17 13.29
C GLU A 150 8.37 -0.54 12.20
N ARG A 151 7.55 -1.37 11.55
CA ARG A 151 6.63 -0.94 10.50
C ARG A 151 5.33 -0.53 11.15
N LEU A 152 4.90 0.68 10.88
CA LEU A 152 3.55 1.08 11.23
C LEU A 152 2.58 0.54 10.17
N TYR A 153 1.37 0.19 10.58
CA TYR A 153 0.37 -0.32 9.66
C TYR A 153 -1.03 0.14 10.03
N THR A 154 -1.78 0.53 9.01
CA THR A 154 -3.19 0.88 9.12
C THR A 154 -4.04 -0.19 8.45
N LYS A 155 -5.00 -0.74 9.20
CA LYS A 155 -6.00 -1.69 8.68
C LYS A 155 -7.13 -0.94 7.96
N VAL A 156 -7.48 -1.45 6.77
CA VAL A 156 -8.65 -1.08 5.97
C VAL A 156 -9.55 -2.30 5.88
N TYR A 157 -10.80 -2.17 6.29
CA TYR A 157 -11.79 -3.24 6.30
C TYR A 157 -12.56 -3.28 4.99
N CYS A 158 -12.75 -4.47 4.45
CA CYS A 158 -13.55 -4.70 3.24
C CYS A 158 -14.86 -5.36 3.63
N ILE A 159 -15.97 -4.77 3.20
CA ILE A 159 -17.33 -5.26 3.42
C ILE A 159 -17.88 -5.69 2.07
N PHE A 160 -18.39 -6.91 1.99
CA PHE A 160 -19.02 -7.44 0.79
C PHE A 160 -20.53 -7.50 1.01
N GLN A 161 -21.29 -6.75 0.20
CA GLN A 161 -22.74 -6.75 0.23
C GLN A 161 -23.26 -7.25 -1.11
N PHE A 162 -24.15 -8.23 -1.08
CA PHE A 162 -24.90 -8.63 -2.26
C PHE A 162 -26.38 -8.76 -1.91
N GLN A 163 -27.24 -8.35 -2.84
CA GLN A 163 -28.68 -8.50 -2.68
C GLN A 163 -29.07 -9.91 -3.11
N PHE A 164 -29.76 -10.64 -2.24
CA PHE A 164 -30.54 -11.80 -2.66
C PHE A 164 -31.81 -11.24 -3.31
N ASN A 165 -31.96 -11.44 -4.62
CA ASN A 165 -33.30 -11.39 -5.20
C ASN A 165 -34.04 -12.60 -4.63
N GLN A 166 -34.98 -12.34 -3.72
CA GLN A 166 -35.97 -13.30 -3.27
C GLN A 166 -36.94 -13.61 -4.41
#